data_AF-A0A7X0IVD4-F1
#
_entry.id   AF-A0A7X0IVD4-F1
#
_cell.length_a   1.000
_cell.length_b   1.000
_cell.length_c   1.000
_cell.angle_alpha   90.00
_cell.angle_beta   90.00
_cell.angle_gamma   90.00
#
_symmetry.space_group_name_H-M   'P 1'
#
loop_
_entity.id
_entity.type
_entity.pdbx_description
1 polymer ?
#
loop_
_entity_poly.entity_id
_entity_poly.type
_entity_poly.pdbx_seq_one_letter_code
_entity_poly.pdbx_strand_id
1 'polypeptide(L)' 'MVDWFPIVFIVFKVLVLGTGMYFAIKWHHDQAKKK' A
#
# COMPACT_ATOMS: atom_id res chain seq x y z
N MET A 1 4.50 29.79 -4.38
CA MET A 1 4.32 28.94 -3.18
C MET A 1 3.98 27.56 -3.69
N VAL A 2 4.73 26.52 -3.30
CA VAL A 2 4.43 25.14 -3.74
C VAL A 2 3.18 24.68 -2.98
N ASP A 3 2.18 24.18 -3.72
CA ASP A 3 1.02 23.55 -3.10
C ASP A 3 1.45 22.20 -2.51
N TRP A 4 1.40 22.10 -1.18
CA TRP A 4 1.80 20.91 -0.44
C TRP A 4 0.73 19.82 -0.46
N PHE A 5 -0.54 20.18 -0.72
CA PHE A 5 -1.65 19.25 -0.70
C PHE A 5 -1.51 18.11 -1.73
N PRO A 6 -1.18 18.38 -3.02
CA PRO A 6 -0.94 17.32 -4.01
C PRO A 6 0.18 16.37 -3.62
N ILE A 7 1.26 16.90 -3.03
CA ILE A 7 2.45 16.11 -2.66
C ILE A 7 2.08 15.11 -1.57
N VAL A 8 1.47 15.58 -0.48
CA VAL A 8 1.04 14.73 0.63
C VAL A 8 0.00 13.71 0.17
N PHE A 9 -0.95 14.13 -0.66
CA PHE A 9 -2.01 13.25 -1.16
C PHE A 9 -1.45 12.10 -2.02
N ILE A 10 -0.50 12.38 -2.91
CA ILE A 10 0.13 11.35 -3.76
C ILE A 10 0.92 10.36 -2.92
N VAL A 11 1.75 10.86 -1.99
CA VAL A 11 2.54 9.99 -1.10
C VAL A 11 1.61 9.11 -0.26
N PHE A 12 0.58 9.69 0.35
CA PHE A 12 -0.41 8.94 1.14
C PHE A 12 -1.11 7.86 0.30
N LYS A 13 -1.54 8.18 -0.93
CA LYS A 13 -2.18 7.22 -1.83
C LYS A 13 -1.27 6.03 -2.15
N VAL A 14 -0.01 6.30 -2.51
CA VAL A 14 0.96 5.25 -2.82
C VAL A 14 1.23 4.38 -1.60
N LEU A 15 1.36 4.99 -0.40
CA LEU A 15 1.55 4.24 0.84
C LEU A 15 0.36 3.34 1.14
N VAL A 16 -0.86 3.86 1.14
CA VAL A 16 -2.07 3.06 1.46
C VAL A 16 -2.24 1.91 0.48
N LEU A 17 -2.12 2.17 -0.83
CA LEU A 17 -2.22 1.12 -1.84
C LEU A 17 -1.07 0.11 -1.72
N GLY A 18 0.17 0.58 -1.50
CA GLY A 18 1.34 -0.26 -1.30
C GLY A 18 1.20 -1.18 -0.10
N THR A 19 0.76 -0.65 1.04
CA THR A 19 0.49 -1.43 2.25
C THR A 19 -0.61 -2.46 2.01
N GLY A 20 -1.71 -2.08 1.35
CA GLY A 20 -2.78 -3.02 1.00
C GLY A 20 -2.31 -4.16 0.10
N MET A 21 -1.57 -3.84 -0.97
CA MET A 21 -0.99 -4.83 -1.88
C MET A 21 -0.01 -5.76 -1.16
N TYR A 22 0.86 -5.22 -0.29
CA TYR A 22 1.80 -6.01 0.50
C TYR A 22 1.07 -7.04 1.37
N PHE A 23 0.06 -6.62 2.13
CA PHE A 23 -0.70 -7.55 2.98
C PHE A 23 -1.51 -8.56 2.16
N ALA A 24 -2.07 -8.17 1.01
CA ALA A 24 -2.77 -9.11 0.13
C ALA A 24 -1.83 -10.19 -0.42
N ILE A 25 -0.64 -9.81 -0.91
CA ILE A 25 0.37 -10.75 -1.40
C ILE A 25 0.84 -11.67 -0.27
N LYS A 26 1.12 -11.10 0.90
CA LYS A 26 1.54 -11.87 2.09
C LYS A 26 0.46 -12.86 2.50
N TRP A 27 -0.80 -12.42 2.55
CA TRP A 27 -1.93 -13.29 2.86
C TRP A 27 -2.00 -14.48 1.91
N HIS A 28 -1.87 -14.26 0.59
CA HIS A 28 -1.84 -15.36 -0.37
C HIS A 28 -0.68 -16.34 -0.15
N HIS A 29 0.51 -15.87 0.21
CA HIS A 29 1.66 -16.73 0.57
C HIS A 29 1.41 -17.51 1.86
N ASP A 30 0.88 -16.85 2.89
CA ASP A 30 0.57 -17.48 4.18
C ASP A 30 -0.56 -18.52 4.03
N GLN A 31 -1.54 -18.27 3.15
CA GLN A 31 -2.59 -19.23 2.81
C GLN A 31 -2.05 -20.43 2.02
N ALA A 32 -1.11 -20.21 1.09
CA ALA A 32 -0.46 -21.29 0.34
C ALA A 32 0.36 -22.23 1.24
N LYS A 33 0.92 -21.72 2.35
CA LYS A 33 1.62 -22.53 3.36
C LYS A 33 0.70 -23.23 4.38
N LYS A 34 -0.57 -22.85 4.45
CA LYS A 34 -1.57 -23.44 5.35
C LYS A 34 -2.31 -24.65 4.76
N LYS A 35 -2.08 -24.95 3.47
CA LYS A 35 -2.51 -26.18 2.80
C LYS A 35 -1.33 -27.14 2.71
#